data_AF-A0AAV7ZFV1-F1
#
_entry.id   AF-A0AAV7ZFV1-F1
#
_cell.length_a   1.000
_cell.length_b   1.000
_cell.length_c   1.000
_cell.angle_alpha   90.00
_cell.angle_beta   90.00
_cell.angle_gamma   90.00
#
_symmetry.space_group_name_H-M   'P 1'
#
loop_
_entity.id
_entity.type
_entity.pdbx_description
1 polymer ?
#
loop_
_entity_poly.entity_id
_entity_poly.type
_entity_poly.pdbx_seq_one_letter_code
_entity_poly.pdbx_strand_id
1 'polypeptide(L)'
;MVALEKLYVFIYKNSEELYTILLHFSQKLISPLFFQEIPQVCQKQDILGSILPLTKPGAYQKIDQIAEGQMAQGFTDSMTLSIDNDHIMQYEYLSYYISVFNTEKKPMKNVGILVTQVFKKNSKILLNTMNNRTSKLFPNKHDDHIININTENVGKYRLNIEVTFSPEPEIEFTTSTQLDFIILNPIQLKTSTVIIDSSIFLEVQIKNRTKKVIFIKDIILEPTPCFKVHNCNTISSKKFDKEETFTGKVHLDFGDQRQYLYKLTPLEGLEEKAKHVTVIGNLSVVWRGRFGNTGKYKTNDLEITLPKRQEIEISIHGIPENIYLEEMFQVDCSIKNCSNDTLPLKLSFLYEQMHGIIINGKSGLDLGEVTPKTKITRKINLFPISSGIQEIRGIIVTNLKEKKKFLLTSPVKVVVMKNK
;
A
#
# COMPACT_ATOMS: atom_id res chain seq x y z
N MET A 1 34.35 7.88 -3.97
CA MET A 1 34.04 9.32 -4.16
C MET A 1 32.52 9.47 -4.25
N VAL A 2 31.82 9.42 -3.12
CA VAL A 2 30.37 9.70 -3.02
C VAL A 2 30.17 10.43 -1.70
N ALA A 3 30.45 11.73 -1.72
CA ALA A 3 30.10 12.66 -0.68
C ALA A 3 29.11 13.64 -1.31
N LEU A 4 27.87 13.64 -0.86
CA LEU A 4 26.94 14.74 -1.07
C LEU A 4 26.33 15.12 0.28
N GLU A 5 27.22 15.46 1.21
CA GLU A 5 26.98 16.45 2.24
C GLU A 5 26.88 17.82 1.54
N LYS A 6 25.88 18.63 1.88
CA LYS A 6 25.81 20.00 1.36
C LYS A 6 26.42 20.92 2.40
N LEU A 7 27.60 21.45 2.07
CA LEU A 7 28.28 22.47 2.83
C LEU A 7 27.91 23.83 2.24
N TYR A 8 27.24 24.67 3.02
CA TYR A 8 26.98 26.05 2.65
C TYR A 8 27.98 26.94 3.39
N VAL A 9 28.71 27.75 2.64
CA VAL A 9 29.64 28.74 3.18
C VAL A 9 28.94 30.10 3.14
N PHE A 10 28.69 30.68 4.30
CA PHE A 10 28.20 32.04 4.40
C PHE A 10 29.38 32.96 4.72
N ILE A 11 29.66 33.90 3.82
CA ILE A 11 30.72 34.89 3.98
C ILE A 11 30.06 36.25 4.14
N TYR A 12 30.28 36.90 5.27
CA TYR A 12 29.84 38.26 5.53
C TYR A 12 31.06 39.19 5.60
N LYS A 13 30.95 40.37 5.00
CA LYS A 13 32.00 41.39 5.03
C LYS A 13 31.47 42.65 5.72
N ASN A 14 31.99 42.97 6.90
CA ASN A 14 31.89 44.33 7.44
C ASN A 14 33.12 45.13 7.00
N SER A 15 33.06 46.46 7.08
CA SER A 15 34.03 47.45 6.56
C SER A 15 35.53 47.07 6.59
N GLU A 16 36.02 46.24 7.52
CA GLU A 16 37.40 45.74 7.55
C GLU A 16 37.57 44.22 7.85
N GLU A 17 36.52 43.48 8.24
CA GLU A 17 36.61 42.06 8.65
C GLU A 17 35.64 41.15 7.86
N LEU A 18 36.12 39.94 7.52
CA LEU A 18 35.34 38.86 6.92
C LEU A 18 34.93 37.85 7.99
N TYR A 19 33.64 37.53 8.06
CA TYR A 19 33.08 36.51 8.94
C TYR A 19 32.58 35.34 8.09
N THR A 20 33.07 34.14 8.37
CA THR A 20 32.71 32.91 7.68
C THR A 20 31.96 31.99 8.64
N ILE A 21 30.83 31.46 8.20
CA ILE A 21 30.09 30.40 8.89
C ILE A 21 29.89 29.24 7.92
N LEU A 22 30.16 28.04 8.40
CA LEU A 22 29.88 26.82 7.66
C LEU A 22 28.59 26.21 8.19
N LEU A 23 27.64 25.99 7.30
CA LEU A 23 26.45 25.21 7.56
C LEU A 23 26.61 23.85 6.90
N HIS A 24 26.71 22.82 7.73
CA HIS A 24 26.67 21.44 7.30
C HIS A 24 25.21 20.96 7.31
N PHE A 25 24.75 20.44 6.18
CA PHE A 25 23.45 19.80 6.07
C PHE A 25 23.59 18.36 5.55
N SER A 26 23.11 17.37 6.32
CA SER A 26 23.16 15.95 5.94
C SER A 26 21.92 15.18 6.40
N GLN A 27 21.65 14.03 5.79
CA GLN A 27 20.51 13.19 6.17
C GLN A 27 20.94 12.19 7.24
N LYS A 28 20.19 12.12 8.34
CA LYS A 28 20.45 11.16 9.43
C LYS A 28 19.77 9.83 9.13
N LEU A 29 20.51 8.73 9.28
CA LEU A 29 19.95 7.39 9.21
C LEU A 29 19.25 7.04 10.53
N ILE A 30 17.99 6.60 10.44
CA ILE A 30 17.18 6.25 11.61
C ILE A 30 17.43 4.78 12.03
N SER A 31 17.92 3.94 11.12
CA SER A 31 18.40 2.57 11.40
C SER A 31 19.11 2.02 10.14
N PRO A 32 20.44 2.16 9.99
CA PRO A 32 21.13 1.56 8.86
C PRO A 32 21.09 0.04 8.96
N LEU A 33 20.52 -0.58 7.95
CA LEU A 33 20.72 -2.00 7.71
C LEU A 33 21.83 -2.10 6.67
N PHE A 34 22.99 -2.60 7.08
CA PHE A 34 23.99 -3.09 6.14
C PHE A 34 23.40 -4.31 5.43
N PHE A 35 22.85 -4.09 4.24
CA PHE A 35 22.33 -5.17 3.39
C PHE A 35 23.34 -5.43 2.29
N GLN A 36 23.96 -6.61 2.32
CA GLN A 36 24.81 -7.10 1.25
C GLN A 36 23.89 -7.70 0.17
N GLU A 37 23.92 -7.15 -1.06
CA GLU A 37 22.98 -7.49 -2.14
C GLU A 37 23.14 -8.93 -2.69
N ILE A 38 24.04 -9.75 -2.14
CA ILE A 38 24.28 -11.13 -2.55
C ILE A 38 24.43 -12.00 -1.29
N PRO A 39 23.65 -13.09 -1.11
CA PRO A 39 23.94 -14.06 -0.05
C PRO A 39 25.29 -14.72 -0.35
N GLN A 40 26.32 -14.35 0.41
CA GLN A 40 27.63 -14.99 0.28
C GLN A 40 27.65 -16.24 1.15
N VAL A 41 27.69 -17.40 0.51
CA VAL A 41 28.01 -18.67 1.17
C VAL A 41 29.47 -18.57 1.60
N CYS A 42 29.71 -18.38 2.89
CA CYS A 42 31.06 -18.39 3.45
C CYS A 42 31.34 -19.76 4.06
N GLN A 43 32.28 -20.49 3.51
CA GLN A 43 32.89 -21.63 4.19
C GLN A 43 33.83 -21.13 5.28
N LYS A 44 34.15 -21.98 6.26
CA LYS A 44 35.03 -21.64 7.40
C LYS A 44 36.46 -21.20 6.99
N GLN A 45 36.78 -21.32 5.71
CA GLN A 45 38.07 -21.04 5.07
C GLN A 45 38.03 -19.76 4.20
N ASP A 46 36.84 -19.18 3.98
CA ASP A 46 36.68 -17.97 3.18
C ASP A 46 37.04 -16.73 4.00
N ILE A 47 37.73 -15.79 3.35
CA ILE A 47 38.31 -14.57 3.93
C ILE A 47 37.27 -13.72 4.70
N LEU A 48 35.99 -13.84 4.33
CA LEU A 48 34.85 -13.15 4.94
C LEU A 48 34.44 -13.68 6.32
N GLY A 49 34.83 -14.91 6.68
CA GLY A 49 34.54 -15.51 7.99
C GLY A 49 35.23 -14.83 9.17
N SER A 50 36.26 -14.00 8.91
CA SER A 50 37.04 -13.29 9.93
C SER A 50 36.93 -11.77 9.87
N ILE A 51 36.03 -11.19 9.05
CA ILE A 51 35.95 -9.71 8.86
C ILE A 51 34.78 -9.08 9.65
N LEU A 52 33.94 -9.87 10.31
CA LEU A 52 32.93 -9.34 11.22
C LEU A 52 33.43 -9.11 12.67
N PRO A 53 34.58 -9.67 13.06
CA PRO A 53 35.39 -9.09 14.13
C PRO A 53 36.77 -8.72 13.59
N LEU A 54 37.05 -7.42 13.43
CA LEU A 54 38.29 -6.77 12.98
C LEU A 54 38.36 -6.43 11.48
N THR A 55 37.80 -5.27 11.13
CA THR A 55 38.23 -4.49 9.96
C THR A 55 39.72 -4.13 10.10
N LYS A 56 40.51 -4.24 9.01
CA LYS A 56 41.97 -4.10 9.04
C LYS A 56 42.45 -2.74 9.59
N PRO A 57 43.51 -2.71 10.43
CA PRO A 57 44.15 -1.49 10.89
C PRO A 57 44.89 -0.84 9.71
N GLY A 58 44.45 0.35 9.30
CA GLY A 58 45.10 1.05 8.18
C GLY A 58 44.32 2.18 7.52
N ALA A 59 43.09 2.48 7.94
CA ALA A 59 42.37 3.68 7.46
C ALA A 59 41.66 4.45 8.59
N TYR A 60 42.16 4.34 9.82
CA TYR A 60 41.82 5.26 10.90
C TYR A 60 43.08 6.05 11.23
N GLN A 61 43.05 7.36 10.98
CA GLN A 61 43.99 8.28 11.63
C GLN A 61 43.62 8.35 13.12
N LYS A 62 44.61 8.49 14.00
CA LYS A 62 44.34 8.84 15.40
C LYS A 62 43.52 10.12 15.42
N ILE A 63 42.55 10.23 16.32
CA ILE A 63 41.70 11.42 16.51
C ILE A 63 42.55 12.70 16.61
N ASP A 64 43.74 12.60 17.20
CA ASP A 64 44.71 13.68 17.37
C ASP A 64 45.39 14.17 16.06
N GLN A 65 45.15 13.49 14.92
CA GLN A 65 45.75 13.78 13.60
C GLN A 65 44.74 14.32 12.58
N ILE A 66 43.46 14.42 12.97
CA ILE A 66 42.39 14.98 12.14
C ILE A 66 42.39 16.49 12.38
N ALA A 67 42.53 17.31 11.32
CA ALA A 67 42.41 18.76 11.47
C ALA A 67 41.01 19.09 12.04
N GLU A 68 40.90 20.02 12.99
CA GLU A 68 39.65 20.28 13.74
C GLU A 68 38.41 20.57 12.84
N GLY A 69 38.62 20.98 11.59
CA GLY A 69 37.55 21.16 10.58
C GLY A 69 37.11 19.90 9.81
N GLN A 70 37.86 18.80 9.87
CA GLN A 70 37.52 17.53 9.21
C GLN A 70 36.62 16.63 10.07
N MET A 71 36.53 16.87 11.38
CA MET A 71 35.51 16.22 12.22
C MET A 71 34.09 16.66 11.85
N ALA A 72 33.94 17.84 11.24
CA ALA A 72 32.68 18.31 10.69
C ALA A 72 32.30 17.65 9.35
N GLN A 73 33.10 16.73 8.80
CA GLN A 73 32.88 16.08 7.49
C GLN A 73 32.49 14.59 7.59
N GLY A 74 31.80 14.18 8.66
CA GLY A 74 31.05 12.92 8.65
C GLY A 74 31.55 11.77 9.53
N PHE A 75 32.23 12.05 10.65
CA PHE A 75 32.52 11.03 11.68
C PHE A 75 32.04 11.44 13.08
N THR A 76 30.81 11.94 13.17
CA THR A 76 30.08 11.91 14.44
C THR A 76 29.49 10.50 14.64
N ASP A 77 29.21 10.08 15.88
CA ASP A 77 28.56 8.81 16.21
C ASP A 77 27.16 8.63 15.55
N SER A 78 26.67 9.66 14.85
CA SER A 78 25.52 9.56 13.97
C SER A 78 25.93 9.14 12.56
N MET A 79 25.54 7.92 12.17
CA MET A 79 25.62 7.45 10.79
C MET A 79 24.78 8.37 9.88
N THR A 80 25.44 9.29 9.16
CA THR A 80 24.81 10.20 8.19
C THR A 80 25.04 9.69 6.76
N LEU A 81 24.08 9.97 5.88
CA LEU A 81 24.24 9.73 4.44
C LEU A 81 24.17 11.04 3.66
N SER A 82 24.73 10.96 2.46
CA SER A 82 24.52 11.92 1.39
C SER A 82 23.03 12.11 1.11
N ILE A 83 22.60 13.36 0.90
CA ILE A 83 21.17 13.69 0.75
C ILE A 83 20.66 13.20 -0.60
N ASP A 84 19.75 12.22 -0.60
CA ASP A 84 19.03 11.81 -1.80
C ASP A 84 17.78 12.68 -1.99
N ASN A 85 17.96 13.85 -2.63
CA ASN A 85 16.87 14.82 -2.86
C ASN A 85 15.78 14.29 -3.82
N ASP A 86 16.06 13.23 -4.58
CA ASP A 86 15.22 12.78 -5.70
C ASP A 86 14.33 11.58 -5.36
N HIS A 87 14.53 10.93 -4.21
CA HIS A 87 13.87 9.66 -3.89
C HIS A 87 13.30 9.63 -2.47
N ILE A 88 12.80 10.76 -1.98
CA ILE A 88 12.04 10.80 -0.73
C ILE A 88 10.66 10.18 -0.96
N MET A 89 10.32 9.19 -0.14
CA MET A 89 9.03 8.50 -0.24
C MET A 89 8.02 9.05 0.78
N GLN A 90 6.76 9.09 0.36
CA GLN A 90 5.63 9.42 1.21
C GLN A 90 5.57 8.44 2.40
N TYR A 91 5.20 8.94 3.58
CA TYR A 91 5.07 8.17 4.83
C TYR A 91 6.38 7.64 5.43
N GLU A 92 7.55 7.94 4.85
CA GLU A 92 8.84 7.65 5.49
C GLU A 92 9.15 8.68 6.58
N TYR A 93 9.67 8.21 7.71
CA TYR A 93 10.26 9.09 8.71
C TYR A 93 11.61 9.60 8.19
N LEU A 94 11.76 10.91 8.06
CA LEU A 94 13.01 11.56 7.65
C LEU A 94 13.53 12.45 8.76
N SER A 95 14.82 12.31 9.03
CA SER A 95 15.57 13.16 9.95
C SER A 95 16.76 13.76 9.22
N TYR A 96 16.97 15.06 9.40
CA TYR A 96 18.14 15.79 8.91
C TYR A 96 18.98 16.26 10.08
N TYR A 97 20.29 16.24 9.87
CA TYR A 97 21.27 16.82 10.76
C TYR A 97 21.76 18.14 10.17
N ILE A 98 21.71 19.18 10.99
CA ILE A 98 22.13 20.53 10.63
C ILE A 98 23.14 20.97 11.67
N SER A 99 24.33 21.34 11.23
CA SER A 99 25.38 21.85 12.11
C SER A 99 25.86 23.22 11.64
N VAL A 100 25.87 24.18 12.56
CA VAL A 100 26.46 25.51 12.35
C VAL A 100 27.83 25.51 12.98
N PHE A 101 28.87 25.65 12.15
CA PHE A 101 30.25 25.62 12.56
C PHE A 101 30.88 27.01 12.47
N ASN A 102 31.49 27.43 13.59
CA ASN A 102 32.21 28.69 13.68
C ASN A 102 33.65 28.52 13.18
N THR A 103 33.93 29.00 11.96
CA THR A 103 35.29 29.07 11.39
C THR A 103 36.10 30.28 11.87
N GLU A 104 35.49 31.22 12.59
CA GLU A 104 36.15 32.45 13.02
C GLU A 104 37.00 32.27 14.26
N LYS A 105 38.03 33.11 14.39
CA LYS A 105 38.92 33.13 15.56
C LYS A 105 38.28 33.78 16.80
N LYS A 106 37.12 34.42 16.65
CA LYS A 106 36.35 35.08 17.72
C LYS A 106 35.07 34.29 18.04
N PRO A 107 34.59 34.29 19.30
CA PRO A 107 33.32 33.65 19.65
C PRO A 107 32.14 34.46 19.12
N MET A 108 31.20 33.78 18.45
CA MET A 108 29.95 34.39 17.99
C MET A 108 28.87 34.31 19.08
N LYS A 109 28.02 35.32 19.19
CA LYS A 109 26.90 35.35 20.15
C LYS A 109 25.57 35.13 19.44
N ASN A 110 24.55 34.74 20.21
CA ASN A 110 23.16 34.66 19.76
C ASN A 110 22.98 33.83 18.48
N VAL A 111 23.70 32.71 18.35
CA VAL A 111 23.56 31.82 17.19
C VAL A 111 22.21 31.12 17.28
N GLY A 112 21.40 31.24 16.24
CA GLY A 112 20.08 30.66 16.15
C GLY A 112 19.84 30.06 14.77
N ILE A 113 19.10 28.96 14.73
CA ILE A 113 18.69 28.32 13.48
C ILE A 113 17.16 28.27 13.43
N LEU A 114 16.60 28.81 12.35
CA LEU A 114 15.20 28.69 12.01
C LEU A 114 15.06 27.82 10.78
N VAL A 115 14.29 26.74 10.89
CA VAL A 115 14.01 25.87 9.74
C VAL A 115 12.52 25.83 9.49
N THR A 116 12.13 26.23 8.29
CA THR A 116 10.74 26.23 7.85
C THR A 116 10.58 25.29 6.67
N GLN A 117 9.63 24.37 6.79
CA GLN A 117 9.17 23.52 5.70
C GLN A 117 8.01 24.18 4.99
N VAL A 118 8.11 24.32 3.68
CA VAL A 118 7.08 24.89 2.84
C VAL A 118 6.58 23.81 1.88
N PHE A 119 5.30 23.50 1.98
CA PHE A 119 4.54 22.70 1.04
C PHE A 119 3.52 23.61 0.37
N LYS A 120 3.50 23.73 -0.97
CA LYS A 120 2.61 24.67 -1.69
C LYS A 120 2.71 26.12 -1.15
N LYS A 121 1.96 27.09 -1.69
CA LYS A 121 2.12 28.51 -1.30
C LYS A 121 1.65 28.84 0.14
N ASN A 122 0.76 28.02 0.72
CA ASN A 122 0.08 28.36 1.98
C ASN A 122 0.35 27.40 3.17
N SER A 123 1.09 26.29 3.02
CA SER A 123 1.47 25.44 4.16
C SER A 123 2.93 25.61 4.51
N LYS A 124 3.20 26.61 5.36
CA LYS A 124 4.48 26.77 6.06
C LYS A 124 4.37 26.08 7.42
N ILE A 125 5.24 25.11 7.67
CA ILE A 125 5.36 24.41 8.94
C ILE A 125 6.71 24.79 9.53
N LEU A 126 6.70 25.27 10.77
CA LEU A 126 7.91 25.58 11.52
C LEU A 126 8.46 24.28 12.12
N LEU A 127 9.67 23.89 11.74
CA LEU A 127 10.27 22.61 12.18
C LEU A 127 11.26 22.78 13.33
N ASN A 128 11.88 23.95 13.46
CA ASN A 128 12.73 24.30 14.59
C ASN A 128 12.50 25.77 14.97
N THR A 129 12.51 26.07 16.27
CA THR A 129 12.30 27.42 16.80
C THR A 129 13.62 28.05 17.25
N MET A 130 13.74 29.36 17.02
CA MET A 130 14.84 30.21 17.51
C MET A 130 14.90 30.34 19.05
N ASN A 131 14.23 29.47 19.80
CA ASN A 131 14.16 29.55 21.26
C ASN A 131 15.39 28.90 21.93
N ASN A 132 16.04 27.95 21.25
CA ASN A 132 17.30 27.35 21.68
C ASN A 132 18.47 28.10 21.03
N ARG A 133 18.62 29.40 21.32
CA ARG A 133 19.78 30.16 20.84
C ARG A 133 21.02 29.75 21.62
N THR A 134 22.08 29.43 20.90
CA THR A 134 23.39 29.24 21.49
C THR A 134 23.94 30.62 21.87
N SER A 135 24.02 30.87 23.19
CA SER A 135 24.40 32.18 23.73
C SER A 135 25.81 32.61 23.31
N LYS A 136 26.74 31.65 23.22
CA LYS A 136 28.10 31.83 22.69
C LYS A 136 28.58 30.56 21.99
N LEU A 137 28.93 30.68 20.71
CA LEU A 137 29.58 29.64 19.92
C LEU A 137 31.07 29.97 19.77
N PHE A 138 31.93 29.22 20.45
CA PHE A 138 33.37 29.43 20.43
C PHE A 138 34.00 29.07 19.07
N PRO A 139 35.19 29.61 18.74
CA PRO A 139 35.97 29.20 17.57
C PRO A 139 36.12 27.69 17.47
N ASN A 140 36.01 27.15 16.25
CA ASN A 140 36.08 25.72 15.95
C ASN A 140 35.07 24.85 16.71
N LYS A 141 33.97 25.43 17.18
CA LYS A 141 32.85 24.69 17.78
C LYS A 141 31.64 24.67 16.84
N HIS A 142 30.80 23.66 17.04
CA HIS A 142 29.58 23.43 16.30
C HIS A 142 28.34 23.61 17.20
N ASP A 143 27.25 24.01 16.57
CA ASP A 143 25.90 24.00 17.12
C ASP A 143 25.03 23.06 16.28
N ASP A 144 24.58 21.96 16.88
CA ASP A 144 24.04 20.80 16.19
C ASP A 144 22.54 20.63 16.45
N HIS A 145 21.78 20.48 15.37
CA HIS A 145 20.33 20.41 15.39
C HIS A 145 19.84 19.20 14.57
N ILE A 146 18.86 18.48 15.10
CA ILE A 146 18.20 17.38 14.38
C ILE A 146 16.77 17.81 14.06
N ILE A 147 16.39 17.68 12.80
CA ILE A 147 15.09 18.13 12.31
C ILE A 147 14.36 16.97 11.65
N ASN A 148 13.12 16.77 12.05
CA ASN A 148 12.26 15.72 11.47
C ASN A 148 11.30 16.34 10.46
N ILE A 149 11.23 15.75 9.27
CA ILE A 149 10.35 16.21 8.19
C ILE A 149 9.13 15.31 8.10
N ASN A 150 7.96 15.93 8.05
CA ASN A 150 6.72 15.21 7.78
C ASN A 150 6.56 14.97 6.26
N THR A 151 6.41 13.71 5.88
CA THR A 151 6.30 13.22 4.49
C THR A 151 4.89 12.73 4.12
N GLU A 152 3.86 13.23 4.80
CA GLU A 152 2.47 12.80 4.58
C GLU A 152 1.94 13.05 3.16
N ASN A 153 2.34 14.13 2.50
CA ASN A 153 1.78 14.51 1.20
C ASN A 153 2.81 14.37 0.07
N VAL A 154 2.34 13.93 -1.10
CA VAL A 154 3.14 13.83 -2.32
C VAL A 154 3.28 15.21 -2.97
N GLY A 155 4.49 15.56 -3.41
CA GLY A 155 4.72 16.79 -4.16
C GLY A 155 6.09 17.41 -3.92
N LYS A 156 6.25 18.66 -4.39
CA LYS A 156 7.48 19.44 -4.21
C LYS A 156 7.46 20.15 -2.87
N TYR A 157 8.54 20.03 -2.12
CA TYR A 157 8.77 20.68 -0.84
C TYR A 157 10.00 21.56 -0.92
N ARG A 158 10.01 22.60 -0.09
CA ARG A 158 11.13 23.50 0.11
C ARG A 158 11.42 23.64 1.59
N LEU A 159 12.68 23.44 1.99
CA LEU A 159 13.16 23.85 3.31
C LEU A 159 13.87 25.17 3.17
N ASN A 160 13.45 26.18 3.94
CA ASN A 160 14.25 27.37 4.14
C ASN A 160 14.93 27.26 5.49
N ILE A 161 16.26 27.35 5.48
CA ILE A 161 17.12 27.31 6.65
C ILE A 161 17.67 28.71 6.80
N GLU A 162 17.31 29.39 7.87
CA GLU A 162 17.80 30.72 8.21
C GLU A 162 18.69 30.60 9.45
N VAL A 163 19.88 31.15 9.38
CA VAL A 163 20.85 31.18 10.47
C VAL A 163 21.02 32.64 10.89
N THR A 164 20.80 32.91 12.17
CA THR A 164 21.05 34.21 12.78
C THR A 164 22.27 34.13 13.67
N PHE A 165 23.11 35.16 13.66
CA PHE A 165 24.29 35.24 14.51
C PHE A 165 24.70 36.70 14.76
N SER A 166 25.33 36.93 15.90
CA SER A 166 25.83 38.26 16.31
C SER A 166 27.34 38.20 16.59
N PRO A 167 28.20 38.64 15.65
CA PRO A 167 29.63 38.73 15.89
C PRO A 167 29.98 39.85 16.87
N GLU A 168 29.16 40.91 16.90
CA GLU A 168 29.27 42.05 17.82
C GLU A 168 27.98 42.19 18.65
N PRO A 169 28.04 42.70 19.89
CA PRO A 169 26.90 42.72 20.81
C PRO A 169 25.69 43.55 20.32
N GLU A 170 25.85 44.42 19.33
CA GLU A 170 24.79 45.31 18.83
C GLU A 170 24.35 44.99 17.39
N ILE A 171 24.97 44.01 16.73
CA ILE A 171 24.70 43.69 15.32
C ILE A 171 24.29 42.22 15.17
N GLU A 172 23.07 41.99 14.70
CA GLU A 172 22.55 40.65 14.36
C GLU A 172 22.47 40.51 12.84
N PHE A 173 23.04 39.41 12.33
CA PHE A 173 23.02 39.05 10.92
C PHE A 173 22.13 37.84 10.71
N THR A 174 21.36 37.87 9.63
CA THR A 174 20.53 36.75 9.19
C THR A 174 20.95 36.35 7.78
N THR A 175 21.31 35.09 7.60
CA THR A 175 21.54 34.50 6.28
C THR A 175 20.62 33.32 6.08
N SER A 176 20.23 33.03 4.84
CA SER A 176 19.36 31.90 4.55
C SER A 176 19.78 31.13 3.32
N THR A 177 19.46 29.84 3.33
CA THR A 177 19.59 28.94 2.19
C THR A 177 18.29 28.16 2.02
N GLN A 178 18.04 27.69 0.80
CA GLN A 178 16.87 26.89 0.47
C GLN A 178 17.28 25.55 -0.12
N LEU A 179 16.53 24.50 0.23
CA LEU A 179 16.66 23.17 -0.31
C LEU A 179 15.31 22.68 -0.84
N ASP A 180 15.26 22.40 -2.13
CA ASP A 180 14.09 21.83 -2.79
C ASP A 180 14.24 20.31 -2.92
N PHE A 181 13.17 19.57 -2.64
CA PHE A 181 13.09 18.12 -2.84
C PHE A 181 11.67 17.68 -3.21
N ILE A 182 11.54 16.43 -3.68
CA ILE A 182 10.26 15.88 -4.14
C ILE A 182 9.92 14.63 -3.34
N ILE A 183 8.71 14.62 -2.77
CA ILE A 183 8.13 13.44 -2.13
C ILE A 183 7.30 12.67 -3.16
N LEU A 184 7.61 11.39 -3.34
CA LEU A 184 6.97 10.48 -4.29
C LEU A 184 6.08 9.46 -3.57
N ASN A 185 5.03 8.98 -4.23
CA ASN A 185 4.27 7.83 -3.72
C ASN A 185 5.03 6.52 -3.98
N PRO A 186 5.47 5.79 -2.94
CA PRO A 186 6.31 4.61 -3.12
C PRO A 186 5.56 3.41 -3.71
N ILE A 187 4.28 3.25 -3.37
CA ILE A 187 3.52 2.04 -3.66
C ILE A 187 2.19 2.39 -4.33
N GLN A 188 1.79 1.56 -5.29
CA GLN A 188 0.42 1.54 -5.78
C GLN A 188 -0.33 0.41 -5.11
N LEU A 189 -1.39 0.75 -4.39
CA LEU A 189 -2.32 -0.21 -3.80
C LEU A 189 -3.57 -0.32 -4.68
N LYS A 190 -3.96 -1.54 -5.02
CA LYS A 190 -5.26 -1.85 -5.63
C LYS A 190 -5.92 -2.95 -4.83
N THR A 191 -7.23 -2.84 -4.62
CA THR A 191 -8.03 -3.82 -3.90
C THR A 191 -9.20 -4.28 -4.75
N SER A 192 -9.54 -5.57 -4.66
CA SER A 192 -10.68 -6.18 -5.34
C SER A 192 -11.38 -7.13 -4.37
N THR A 193 -12.71 -7.15 -4.39
CA THR A 193 -13.50 -7.95 -3.44
C THR A 193 -14.50 -8.85 -4.16
N VAL A 194 -14.65 -10.07 -3.67
CA VAL A 194 -15.59 -11.07 -4.19
C VAL A 194 -16.27 -11.78 -3.02
N ILE A 195 -17.58 -11.98 -3.10
CA ILE A 195 -18.35 -12.71 -2.08
C ILE A 195 -18.64 -14.11 -2.60
N ILE A 196 -18.26 -15.14 -1.83
CA ILE A 196 -18.48 -16.56 -2.15
C ILE A 196 -19.00 -17.25 -0.89
N ASP A 197 -20.17 -17.88 -0.95
CA ASP A 197 -20.75 -18.68 0.14
C ASP A 197 -20.73 -17.98 1.52
N SER A 198 -21.12 -16.70 1.55
CA SER A 198 -21.09 -15.82 2.73
C SER A 198 -19.70 -15.43 3.28
N SER A 199 -18.62 -15.91 2.65
CA SER A 199 -17.26 -15.44 2.90
C SER A 199 -16.89 -14.32 1.92
N ILE A 200 -16.11 -13.34 2.38
CA ILE A 200 -15.60 -12.26 1.53
C ILE A 200 -14.13 -12.53 1.25
N PHE A 201 -13.76 -12.57 -0.02
CA PHE A 201 -12.39 -12.65 -0.46
C PHE A 201 -11.92 -11.25 -0.86
N LEU A 202 -10.83 -10.79 -0.25
CA LEU A 202 -10.16 -9.54 -0.55
C LEU A 202 -8.82 -9.84 -1.21
N GLU A 203 -8.69 -9.45 -2.48
CA GLU A 203 -7.43 -9.41 -3.19
C GLU A 203 -6.78 -8.03 -3.01
N VAL A 204 -5.51 -8.02 -2.63
CA VAL A 204 -4.71 -6.83 -2.42
C VAL A 204 -3.48 -6.90 -3.32
N GLN A 205 -3.36 -5.95 -4.23
CA GLN A 205 -2.28 -5.86 -5.18
C GLN A 205 -1.39 -4.66 -4.84
N ILE A 206 -0.12 -4.92 -4.56
CA ILE A 206 0.89 -3.91 -4.24
C ILE A 206 1.91 -3.89 -5.36
N LYS A 207 2.10 -2.72 -5.97
CA LYS A 207 3.11 -2.50 -7.02
C LYS A 207 4.10 -1.43 -6.60
N ASN A 208 5.39 -1.70 -6.76
CA ASN A 208 6.43 -0.70 -6.53
C ASN A 208 6.47 0.30 -7.71
N ARG A 209 6.27 1.58 -7.41
CA ARG A 209 6.32 2.68 -8.40
C ARG A 209 7.67 3.38 -8.45
N THR A 210 8.58 3.03 -7.56
CA THR A 210 9.87 3.70 -7.40
C THR A 210 10.95 2.98 -8.19
N LYS A 211 11.91 3.73 -8.73
CA LYS A 211 13.08 3.17 -9.42
C LYS A 211 14.01 2.37 -8.48
N LYS A 212 13.70 2.32 -7.19
CA LYS A 212 14.50 1.71 -6.14
C LYS A 212 13.78 0.51 -5.58
N VAL A 213 14.54 -0.38 -4.96
CA VAL A 213 14.03 -1.57 -4.31
C VAL A 213 13.28 -1.19 -3.03
N ILE A 214 12.11 -1.79 -2.82
CA ILE A 214 11.30 -1.64 -1.60
C ILE A 214 11.13 -3.02 -0.94
N PHE A 215 11.28 -3.09 0.38
CA PHE A 215 11.06 -4.30 1.14
C PHE A 215 9.71 -4.22 1.85
N ILE A 216 8.77 -5.10 1.53
CA ILE A 216 7.52 -5.18 2.28
C ILE A 216 7.81 -5.91 3.59
N LYS A 217 7.56 -5.23 4.70
CA LYS A 217 7.75 -5.78 6.04
C LYS A 217 6.49 -6.53 6.48
N ASP A 218 5.37 -5.84 6.51
CA ASP A 218 4.10 -6.37 7.03
C ASP A 218 2.92 -5.82 6.21
N ILE A 219 1.90 -6.67 6.02
CA ILE A 219 0.60 -6.27 5.49
C ILE A 219 -0.46 -6.80 6.43
N ILE A 220 -1.12 -5.90 7.13
CA ILE A 220 -2.06 -6.20 8.20
C ILE A 220 -3.44 -5.72 7.76
N LEU A 221 -4.38 -6.65 7.69
CA LEU A 221 -5.81 -6.35 7.50
C LEU A 221 -6.47 -6.35 8.87
N GLU A 222 -6.92 -5.18 9.34
CA GLU A 222 -7.74 -5.05 10.55
C GLU A 222 -9.22 -5.19 10.13
N PRO A 223 -9.90 -6.30 10.45
CA PRO A 223 -11.29 -6.47 10.05
C PRO A 223 -12.25 -5.68 10.92
N THR A 224 -13.43 -5.42 10.36
CA THR A 224 -14.59 -5.02 11.15
C THR A 224 -14.92 -6.12 12.19
N PRO A 225 -15.38 -5.78 13.42
CA PRO A 225 -15.53 -6.74 14.51
C PRO A 225 -16.46 -7.95 14.26
N CYS A 226 -17.26 -7.95 13.19
CA CYS A 226 -18.12 -9.07 12.80
C CYS A 226 -17.39 -10.14 11.97
N PHE A 227 -16.17 -9.88 11.52
CA PHE A 227 -15.40 -10.76 10.66
C PHE A 227 -14.11 -11.26 11.32
N LYS A 228 -13.76 -12.51 11.00
CA LYS A 228 -12.46 -13.11 11.24
C LYS A 228 -11.67 -13.13 9.94
N VAL A 229 -10.40 -12.73 9.98
CA VAL A 229 -9.49 -12.73 8.82
C VAL A 229 -8.65 -13.99 8.80
N HIS A 230 -8.61 -14.63 7.64
CA HIS A 230 -7.71 -15.71 7.31
C HIS A 230 -6.75 -15.24 6.23
N ASN A 231 -5.45 -15.28 6.53
CA ASN A 231 -4.39 -14.97 5.58
C ASN A 231 -4.15 -16.19 4.68
N CYS A 232 -4.46 -16.06 3.39
CA CYS A 232 -4.31 -17.14 2.40
C CYS A 232 -2.94 -17.14 1.70
N ASN A 233 -1.96 -16.38 2.21
CA ASN A 233 -0.64 -16.18 1.61
C ASN A 233 0.46 -17.07 2.23
N THR A 234 0.07 -18.20 2.83
CA THR A 234 1.01 -19.17 3.41
C THR A 234 0.84 -20.53 2.76
N ILE A 235 1.94 -21.17 2.36
CA ILE A 235 1.93 -22.53 1.82
C ILE A 235 2.19 -23.47 3.00
N SER A 236 1.17 -24.23 3.40
CA SER A 236 1.35 -25.33 4.35
C SER A 236 1.95 -26.53 3.63
N SER A 237 3.28 -26.56 3.49
CA SER A 237 4.00 -27.76 3.07
C SER A 237 4.30 -28.61 4.31
N LYS A 238 3.84 -29.86 4.34
CA LYS A 238 4.09 -30.82 5.45
C LYS A 238 5.58 -31.18 5.66
N LYS A 239 6.52 -30.59 4.92
CA LYS A 239 7.96 -30.89 4.96
C LYS A 239 8.86 -29.74 5.41
N PHE A 240 8.34 -28.51 5.49
CA PHE A 240 9.10 -27.34 5.97
C PHE A 240 8.19 -26.46 6.83
N ASP A 241 8.74 -25.90 7.90
CA ASP A 241 8.03 -24.94 8.76
C ASP A 241 7.41 -23.83 7.89
N LYS A 242 6.11 -23.60 8.07
CA LYS A 242 5.25 -22.56 7.45
C LYS A 242 6.02 -21.55 6.57
N GLU A 243 6.21 -21.89 5.30
CA GLU A 243 6.78 -20.96 4.33
C GLU A 243 5.68 -20.03 3.79
N GLU A 244 5.88 -18.72 3.92
CA GLU A 244 5.05 -17.72 3.23
C GLU A 244 5.18 -17.91 1.70
N THR A 245 4.12 -17.60 0.94
CA THR A 245 4.11 -17.75 -0.53
C THR A 245 5.23 -16.96 -1.23
N PHE A 246 5.85 -15.99 -0.54
CA PHE A 246 6.93 -15.15 -1.07
C PHE A 246 8.34 -15.50 -0.56
N THR A 247 8.53 -16.72 -0.04
CA THR A 247 9.84 -17.24 0.38
C THR A 247 10.84 -17.21 -0.78
N GLY A 248 11.80 -16.27 -0.71
CA GLY A 248 12.91 -16.14 -1.67
C GLY A 248 13.13 -14.73 -2.23
N LYS A 249 12.08 -13.92 -2.40
CA LYS A 249 12.22 -12.48 -2.72
C LYS A 249 11.50 -11.67 -1.65
N VAL A 250 12.25 -11.07 -0.73
CA VAL A 250 11.69 -10.17 0.31
C VAL A 250 11.52 -8.73 -0.23
N HIS A 251 11.91 -8.49 -1.48
CA HIS A 251 11.94 -7.17 -2.09
C HIS A 251 11.11 -7.06 -3.38
N LEU A 252 10.59 -5.86 -3.63
CA LEU A 252 9.90 -5.45 -4.85
C LEU A 252 10.83 -4.53 -5.65
N ASP A 253 11.21 -4.94 -6.86
CA ASP A 253 11.95 -4.08 -7.80
C ASP A 253 11.02 -3.08 -8.50
N PHE A 254 11.58 -2.17 -9.30
CA PHE A 254 10.78 -1.19 -10.02
C PHE A 254 9.78 -1.87 -10.96
N GLY A 255 8.50 -1.57 -10.78
CA GLY A 255 7.43 -2.14 -11.59
C GLY A 255 6.95 -3.52 -11.12
N ASP A 256 7.67 -4.16 -10.20
CA ASP A 256 7.25 -5.43 -9.62
C ASP A 256 5.94 -5.26 -8.87
N GLN A 257 5.17 -6.35 -8.88
CA GLN A 257 3.86 -6.42 -8.28
C GLN A 257 3.71 -7.72 -7.50
N ARG A 258 3.06 -7.62 -6.34
CA ARG A 258 2.62 -8.76 -5.54
C ARG A 258 1.13 -8.70 -5.29
N GLN A 259 0.52 -9.88 -5.22
CA GLN A 259 -0.88 -10.07 -4.91
C GLN A 259 -1.00 -10.86 -3.62
N TYR A 260 -1.81 -10.36 -2.71
CA TYR A 260 -2.12 -10.97 -1.43
C TYR A 260 -3.61 -11.27 -1.38
N LEU A 261 -3.97 -12.44 -0.87
CA LEU A 261 -5.35 -12.88 -0.72
C LEU A 261 -5.70 -13.03 0.76
N TYR A 262 -6.81 -12.42 1.15
CA TYR A 262 -7.40 -12.54 2.48
C TYR A 262 -8.81 -13.07 2.37
N LYS A 263 -9.18 -14.01 3.23
CA LYS A 263 -10.56 -14.50 3.37
C LYS A 263 -11.13 -13.99 4.68
N LEU A 264 -12.22 -13.25 4.61
CA LEU A 264 -13.01 -12.83 5.76
C LEU A 264 -14.21 -13.75 5.92
N THR A 265 -14.35 -14.32 7.11
CA THR A 265 -15.50 -15.16 7.49
C THR A 265 -16.25 -14.51 8.63
N PRO A 266 -17.60 -14.49 8.62
CA PRO A 266 -18.37 -14.04 9.78
C PRO A 266 -17.99 -14.81 11.04
N LEU A 267 -17.97 -14.12 12.19
CA LEU A 267 -17.86 -14.77 13.49
C LEU A 267 -19.16 -15.50 13.84
N GLU A 268 -19.04 -16.61 14.57
CA GLU A 268 -20.18 -17.38 15.07
C GLU A 268 -21.13 -16.48 15.87
N GLY A 269 -22.43 -16.52 15.53
CA GLY A 269 -23.46 -15.70 16.17
C GLY A 269 -23.56 -14.25 15.66
N LEU A 270 -22.70 -13.84 14.73
CA LEU A 270 -22.75 -12.53 14.06
C LEU A 270 -23.02 -12.65 12.55
N GLU A 271 -23.44 -13.81 12.05
CA GLU A 271 -23.63 -14.03 10.61
C GLU A 271 -24.68 -13.10 9.99
N GLU A 272 -25.80 -12.88 10.69
CA GLU A 272 -26.85 -11.97 10.20
C GLU A 272 -26.37 -10.52 10.15
N LYS A 273 -25.58 -10.08 11.13
CA LYS A 273 -25.00 -8.73 11.11
C LYS A 273 -24.00 -8.59 9.97
N ALA A 274 -23.15 -9.60 9.76
CA ALA A 274 -22.13 -9.60 8.72
C ALA A 274 -22.71 -9.44 7.30
N LYS A 275 -23.93 -9.96 7.03
CA LYS A 275 -24.62 -9.82 5.74
C LYS A 275 -24.96 -8.37 5.36
N HIS A 276 -25.02 -7.46 6.34
CA HIS A 276 -25.42 -6.07 6.15
C HIS A 276 -24.25 -5.08 6.21
N VAL A 277 -23.05 -5.57 6.53
CA VAL A 277 -21.87 -4.73 6.68
C VAL A 277 -21.26 -4.42 5.32
N THR A 278 -21.16 -3.13 5.01
CA THR A 278 -20.50 -2.62 3.80
C THR A 278 -19.01 -2.34 4.03
N VAL A 279 -18.61 -1.99 5.25
CA VAL A 279 -17.20 -1.74 5.60
C VAL A 279 -16.57 -3.03 6.13
N ILE A 280 -15.59 -3.58 5.42
CA ILE A 280 -14.95 -4.86 5.80
C ILE A 280 -13.73 -4.71 6.70
N GLY A 281 -13.15 -3.50 6.77
CA GLY A 281 -12.00 -3.20 7.62
C GLY A 281 -11.05 -2.18 7.00
N ASN A 282 -9.83 -2.11 7.50
CA ASN A 282 -8.77 -1.26 6.95
C ASN A 282 -7.50 -2.06 6.71
N LEU A 283 -6.68 -1.63 5.76
CA LEU A 283 -5.40 -2.26 5.44
C LEU A 283 -4.25 -1.36 5.88
N SER A 284 -3.29 -1.91 6.59
CA SER A 284 -2.01 -1.26 6.87
C SER A 284 -0.86 -1.98 6.17
N VAL A 285 -0.07 -1.22 5.41
CA VAL A 285 1.12 -1.70 4.71
C VAL A 285 2.33 -1.03 5.33
N VAL A 286 3.31 -1.83 5.76
CA VAL A 286 4.60 -1.37 6.28
C VAL A 286 5.70 -1.83 5.35
N TRP A 287 6.55 -0.90 4.93
CA TRP A 287 7.70 -1.21 4.08
C TRP A 287 8.96 -0.55 4.60
N ARG A 288 10.10 -0.99 4.05
CA ARG A 288 11.39 -0.35 4.22
C ARG A 288 11.97 0.05 2.87
N GLY A 289 12.42 1.30 2.78
CA GLY A 289 13.21 1.79 1.66
C GLY A 289 14.66 1.28 1.72
N ARG A 290 15.43 1.56 0.65
CA ARG A 290 16.84 1.13 0.51
C ARG A 290 17.72 1.54 1.69
N PHE A 291 17.47 2.69 2.30
CA PHE A 291 18.27 3.23 3.39
C PHE A 291 17.76 2.83 4.79
N GLY A 292 16.82 1.88 4.87
CA GLY A 292 16.25 1.43 6.15
C GLY A 292 15.12 2.31 6.70
N ASN A 293 14.81 3.43 6.03
CA ASN A 293 13.63 4.24 6.35
C ASN A 293 12.39 3.36 6.30
N THR A 294 11.60 3.41 7.37
CA THR A 294 10.35 2.66 7.44
C THR A 294 9.21 3.58 7.02
N GLY A 295 8.45 3.14 6.02
CA GLY A 295 7.21 3.78 5.60
C GLY A 295 6.01 2.98 6.08
N LYS A 296 4.96 3.68 6.54
CA LYS A 296 3.71 3.06 6.97
C LYS A 296 2.53 3.76 6.30
N TYR A 297 1.77 3.00 5.52
CA TYR A 297 0.52 3.43 4.93
C TYR A 297 -0.64 2.72 5.60
N LYS A 298 -1.74 3.43 5.83
CA LYS A 298 -3.01 2.88 6.27
C LYS A 298 -4.09 3.38 5.33
N THR A 299 -4.90 2.48 4.80
CA THR A 299 -6.05 2.84 3.97
C THR A 299 -7.16 3.41 4.84
N ASN A 300 -8.07 4.14 4.21
CA ASN A 300 -9.40 4.35 4.77
C ASN A 300 -10.16 3.01 4.82
N ASP A 301 -11.38 3.06 5.35
CA ASP A 301 -12.30 1.95 5.40
C ASP A 301 -12.50 1.34 4.00
N LEU A 302 -12.25 0.04 3.91
CA LEU A 302 -12.46 -0.76 2.72
C LEU A 302 -13.95 -1.09 2.63
N GLU A 303 -14.61 -0.58 1.61
CA GLU A 303 -16.03 -0.80 1.37
C GLU A 303 -16.25 -1.89 0.31
N ILE A 304 -17.31 -2.66 0.51
CA ILE A 304 -17.82 -3.63 -0.46
C ILE A 304 -19.20 -3.20 -0.94
N THR A 305 -19.48 -3.47 -2.20
CA THR A 305 -20.84 -3.40 -2.72
C THR A 305 -21.51 -4.73 -2.45
N LEU A 306 -22.44 -4.73 -1.48
CA LEU A 306 -23.25 -5.91 -1.22
C LEU A 306 -24.13 -6.21 -2.45
N PRO A 307 -24.26 -7.48 -2.87
CA PRO A 307 -25.19 -7.85 -3.90
C PRO A 307 -26.59 -7.43 -3.46
N LYS A 308 -27.31 -6.72 -4.34
CA LYS A 308 -28.69 -6.31 -4.07
C LYS A 308 -29.48 -7.57 -3.72
N ARG A 309 -30.13 -7.57 -2.54
CA ARG A 309 -31.01 -8.67 -2.12
C ARG A 309 -32.08 -8.85 -3.19
N GLN A 310 -31.96 -9.90 -4.00
CA GLN A 310 -33.01 -10.25 -4.94
C GLN A 310 -34.13 -10.89 -4.14
N GLU A 311 -35.34 -10.34 -4.30
CA GLU A 311 -36.56 -10.90 -3.69
C GLU A 311 -36.83 -12.32 -4.19
N ILE A 312 -36.33 -12.66 -5.38
CA ILE A 312 -36.50 -13.95 -6.03
C ILE A 312 -35.13 -14.46 -6.50
N GLU A 313 -34.81 -15.68 -6.10
CA GLU A 313 -33.62 -16.41 -6.54
C GLU A 313 -34.01 -17.47 -7.58
N ILE A 314 -33.39 -17.45 -8.75
CA ILE A 314 -33.63 -18.40 -9.84
C ILE A 314 -32.37 -19.27 -10.00
N SER A 315 -32.54 -20.58 -9.99
CA SER A 315 -31.47 -21.58 -10.09
C SER A 315 -31.85 -22.70 -11.04
N ILE A 316 -30.88 -23.25 -11.77
CA ILE A 316 -31.08 -24.41 -12.66
C ILE A 316 -30.35 -25.60 -12.07
N HIS A 317 -31.04 -26.73 -11.99
CA HIS A 317 -30.52 -28.00 -11.49
C HIS A 317 -30.90 -29.13 -12.44
N GLY A 318 -30.40 -30.34 -12.16
CA GLY A 318 -30.75 -31.54 -12.94
C GLY A 318 -30.29 -31.48 -14.40
N ILE A 319 -29.16 -30.81 -14.66
CA ILE A 319 -28.59 -30.73 -16.01
C ILE A 319 -28.01 -32.11 -16.36
N PRO A 320 -28.43 -32.73 -17.49
CA PRO A 320 -27.87 -34.01 -17.92
C PRO A 320 -26.37 -33.92 -18.18
N GLU A 321 -25.64 -35.00 -17.92
CA GLU A 321 -24.19 -35.07 -18.15
C GLU A 321 -23.82 -34.92 -19.63
N ASN A 322 -24.66 -35.48 -20.50
CA ASN A 322 -24.45 -35.46 -21.95
C ASN A 322 -25.60 -34.69 -22.61
N ILE A 323 -25.26 -33.57 -23.25
CA ILE A 323 -26.19 -32.77 -24.06
C ILE A 323 -25.72 -32.83 -25.51
N TYR A 324 -26.62 -33.24 -26.40
CA TYR A 324 -26.32 -33.40 -27.82
C TYR A 324 -27.02 -32.32 -28.66
N LEU A 325 -26.35 -31.89 -29.72
CA LEU A 325 -26.88 -30.93 -30.70
C LEU A 325 -28.18 -31.46 -31.31
N GLU A 326 -29.19 -30.58 -31.43
CA GLU A 326 -30.52 -30.91 -31.98
C GLU A 326 -31.33 -31.96 -31.18
N GLU A 327 -30.91 -32.28 -29.96
CA GLU A 327 -31.67 -33.15 -29.04
C GLU A 327 -32.23 -32.38 -27.85
N MET A 328 -33.53 -32.58 -27.58
CA MET A 328 -34.15 -31.95 -26.42
C MET A 328 -33.62 -32.54 -25.11
N PHE A 329 -33.42 -31.68 -24.11
CA PHE A 329 -33.08 -32.12 -22.77
C PHE A 329 -33.89 -31.33 -21.73
N GLN A 330 -34.11 -31.95 -20.57
CA GLN A 330 -34.93 -31.37 -19.50
C GLN A 330 -34.03 -30.91 -18.35
N VAL A 331 -34.35 -29.74 -17.79
CA VAL A 331 -33.71 -29.20 -16.59
C VAL A 331 -34.75 -28.76 -15.57
N ASP A 332 -34.35 -28.75 -14.30
CA ASP A 332 -35.18 -28.29 -13.20
C ASP A 332 -34.89 -26.82 -12.90
N CYS A 333 -35.83 -25.94 -13.22
CA CYS A 333 -35.76 -24.53 -12.85
C CYS A 333 -36.42 -24.32 -11.49
N SER A 334 -35.58 -23.95 -10.52
CA SER A 334 -35.94 -23.66 -9.15
C SER A 334 -36.09 -22.16 -8.95
N ILE A 335 -37.26 -21.74 -8.48
CA ILE A 335 -37.56 -20.36 -8.12
C ILE A 335 -37.82 -20.33 -6.61
N LYS A 336 -37.03 -19.55 -5.87
CA LYS A 336 -37.15 -19.39 -4.43
C LYS A 336 -37.58 -17.96 -4.10
N ASN A 337 -38.65 -17.83 -3.33
CA ASN A 337 -39.11 -16.55 -2.80
C ASN A 337 -38.29 -16.21 -1.55
N CYS A 338 -37.43 -15.20 -1.65
CA CYS A 338 -36.58 -14.69 -0.56
C CYS A 338 -37.15 -13.43 0.12
N SER A 339 -38.35 -13.00 -0.29
CA SER A 339 -39.11 -11.91 0.32
C SER A 339 -39.91 -12.38 1.54
N ASN A 340 -40.52 -11.41 2.24
CA ASN A 340 -41.42 -11.67 3.37
C ASN A 340 -42.88 -11.80 2.95
N ASP A 341 -43.21 -11.58 1.67
CA ASP A 341 -44.58 -11.55 1.16
C ASP A 341 -44.86 -12.75 0.26
N THR A 342 -46.13 -13.16 0.19
CA THR A 342 -46.58 -14.15 -0.80
C THR A 342 -46.65 -13.47 -2.17
N LEU A 343 -45.86 -13.96 -3.13
CA LEU A 343 -45.71 -13.37 -4.45
C LEU A 343 -46.39 -14.24 -5.52
N PRO A 344 -47.31 -13.69 -6.34
CA PRO A 344 -47.80 -14.36 -7.53
C PRO A 344 -46.76 -14.24 -8.64
N LEU A 345 -46.19 -15.36 -9.05
CA LEU A 345 -45.04 -15.39 -9.97
C LEU A 345 -45.43 -15.97 -11.32
N LYS A 346 -44.87 -15.39 -12.39
CA LYS A 346 -45.02 -15.91 -13.76
C LYS A 346 -43.64 -16.16 -14.37
N LEU A 347 -43.40 -17.40 -14.80
CA LEU A 347 -42.19 -17.79 -15.52
C LEU A 347 -42.36 -17.46 -17.01
N SER A 348 -41.42 -16.72 -17.56
CA SER A 348 -41.41 -16.29 -18.96
C SER A 348 -40.01 -16.37 -19.53
N PHE A 349 -39.91 -16.44 -20.85
CA PHE A 349 -38.66 -16.56 -21.58
C PHE A 349 -38.46 -15.37 -22.53
N LEU A 350 -37.24 -14.82 -22.55
CA LEU A 350 -36.79 -13.84 -23.53
C LEU A 350 -36.05 -14.54 -24.67
N TYR A 351 -36.76 -14.77 -25.78
CA TYR A 351 -36.20 -15.43 -26.95
C TYR A 351 -34.98 -14.69 -27.53
N GLU A 352 -34.96 -13.36 -27.45
CA GLU A 352 -33.85 -12.53 -27.95
C GLU A 352 -32.51 -12.78 -27.23
N GLN A 353 -32.54 -13.31 -26.00
CA GLN A 353 -31.34 -13.58 -25.20
C GLN A 353 -30.91 -15.05 -25.23
N MET A 354 -31.68 -15.91 -25.90
CA MET A 354 -31.42 -17.34 -26.02
C MET A 354 -30.55 -17.59 -27.25
N HIS A 355 -29.24 -17.71 -27.03
CA HIS A 355 -28.27 -18.03 -28.08
C HIS A 355 -27.71 -19.42 -27.85
N GLY A 356 -27.68 -20.26 -28.90
CA GLY A 356 -27.12 -21.61 -28.83
C GLY A 356 -27.99 -22.65 -28.13
N ILE A 357 -28.75 -22.27 -27.10
CA ILE A 357 -29.78 -23.10 -26.46
C ILE A 357 -31.08 -22.30 -26.39
N ILE A 358 -32.14 -22.85 -26.95
CA ILE A 358 -33.48 -22.25 -26.98
C ILE A 358 -34.47 -23.07 -26.14
N ILE A 359 -35.56 -22.44 -25.74
CA ILE A 359 -36.66 -23.10 -25.04
C ILE A 359 -37.51 -23.91 -26.02
N ASN A 360 -37.86 -25.14 -25.65
CA ASN A 360 -38.89 -25.94 -26.31
C ASN A 360 -40.17 -25.95 -25.47
N GLY A 361 -40.96 -24.89 -25.53
CA GLY A 361 -42.17 -24.74 -24.73
C GLY A 361 -42.82 -23.37 -24.82
N LYS A 362 -43.98 -23.21 -24.17
CA LYS A 362 -44.71 -21.94 -24.13
C LYS A 362 -44.14 -21.03 -23.04
N SER A 363 -43.87 -19.78 -23.40
CA SER A 363 -43.54 -18.72 -22.44
C SER A 363 -44.79 -18.25 -21.68
N GLY A 364 -44.61 -17.80 -20.44
CA GLY A 364 -45.68 -17.25 -19.63
C GLY A 364 -46.44 -18.28 -18.79
N LEU A 365 -45.72 -19.26 -18.24
CA LEU A 365 -46.26 -20.24 -17.30
C LEU A 365 -46.57 -19.55 -15.97
N ASP A 366 -47.82 -19.63 -15.52
CA ASP A 366 -48.20 -19.16 -14.20
C ASP A 366 -47.68 -20.13 -13.13
N LEU A 367 -46.93 -19.61 -12.16
CA LEU A 367 -46.41 -20.37 -11.02
C LEU A 367 -47.35 -20.29 -9.82
N GLY A 368 -48.37 -19.42 -9.86
CA GLY A 368 -49.26 -19.16 -8.74
C GLY A 368 -48.58 -18.38 -7.62
N GLU A 369 -49.21 -18.43 -6.45
CA GLU A 369 -48.74 -17.75 -5.24
C GLU A 369 -47.63 -18.55 -4.54
N VAL A 370 -46.42 -18.02 -4.54
CA VAL A 370 -45.26 -18.60 -3.85
C VAL A 370 -45.11 -17.91 -2.50
N THR A 371 -45.28 -18.67 -1.42
CA THR A 371 -45.21 -18.16 -0.05
C THR A 371 -43.77 -17.78 0.36
N PRO A 372 -43.60 -16.90 1.36
CA PRO A 372 -42.28 -16.46 1.82
C PRO A 372 -41.35 -17.62 2.15
N LYS A 373 -40.08 -17.50 1.76
CA LYS A 373 -38.99 -18.47 2.04
C LYS A 373 -39.22 -19.87 1.44
N THR A 374 -40.21 -20.07 0.58
CA THR A 374 -40.44 -21.35 -0.10
C THR A 374 -39.84 -21.36 -1.51
N LYS A 375 -39.70 -22.58 -2.06
CA LYS A 375 -39.14 -22.84 -3.38
C LYS A 375 -40.14 -23.65 -4.20
N ILE A 376 -40.37 -23.22 -5.43
CA ILE A 376 -41.12 -23.96 -6.45
C ILE A 376 -40.16 -24.41 -7.54
N THR A 377 -40.29 -25.64 -8.01
CA THR A 377 -39.46 -26.19 -9.08
C THR A 377 -40.33 -26.55 -10.27
N ARG A 378 -39.92 -26.14 -11.47
CA ARG A 378 -40.58 -26.46 -12.74
C ARG A 378 -39.58 -27.06 -13.72
N LYS A 379 -40.01 -28.12 -14.38
CA LYS A 379 -39.29 -28.76 -15.45
C LYS A 379 -39.40 -27.93 -16.73
N ILE A 380 -38.26 -27.67 -17.34
CA ILE A 380 -38.14 -26.87 -18.56
C ILE A 380 -37.43 -27.73 -19.61
N ASN A 381 -38.00 -27.78 -20.82
CA ASN A 381 -37.38 -28.49 -21.94
C ASN A 381 -36.58 -27.49 -22.78
N LEU A 382 -35.30 -27.76 -22.97
CA LEU A 382 -34.37 -26.95 -23.72
C LEU A 382 -33.93 -27.70 -24.99
N PHE A 383 -33.57 -26.94 -26.03
CA PHE A 383 -33.16 -27.46 -27.32
C PHE A 383 -31.88 -26.74 -27.78
N PRO A 384 -30.74 -27.44 -27.89
CA PRO A 384 -29.47 -26.86 -28.31
C PRO A 384 -29.38 -26.79 -29.83
N ILE A 385 -29.10 -25.58 -30.34
CA ILE A 385 -28.93 -25.27 -31.77
C ILE A 385 -27.46 -25.01 -32.17
N SER A 386 -26.56 -24.92 -31.20
CA SER A 386 -25.12 -24.72 -31.43
C SER A 386 -24.28 -25.65 -30.56
N SER A 387 -23.24 -26.26 -31.15
CA SER A 387 -22.29 -27.11 -30.41
C SER A 387 -21.24 -26.29 -29.64
N GLY A 388 -20.54 -26.92 -28.69
CA GLY A 388 -19.47 -26.31 -27.89
C GLY A 388 -19.95 -25.86 -26.50
N ILE A 389 -19.23 -24.94 -25.88
CA ILE A 389 -19.64 -24.36 -24.58
C ILE A 389 -20.77 -23.37 -24.84
N GLN A 390 -21.96 -23.68 -24.35
CA GLN A 390 -23.17 -22.88 -24.47
C GLN A 390 -23.66 -22.42 -23.10
N GLU A 391 -24.50 -21.39 -23.08
CA GLU A 391 -25.05 -20.82 -21.85
C GLU A 391 -26.58 -20.85 -21.85
N ILE A 392 -27.17 -21.33 -20.76
CA ILE A 392 -28.61 -21.26 -20.56
C ILE A 392 -28.95 -19.83 -20.11
N ARG A 393 -29.67 -19.10 -20.97
CA ARG A 393 -30.03 -17.68 -20.80
C ARG A 393 -31.52 -17.44 -21.05
N GLY A 394 -31.97 -16.21 -20.82
CA GLY A 394 -33.32 -15.76 -21.19
C GLY A 394 -34.45 -16.23 -20.27
N ILE A 395 -34.16 -16.78 -19.08
CA ILE A 395 -35.18 -17.13 -18.08
C ILE A 395 -35.52 -15.90 -17.24
N ILE A 396 -36.82 -15.55 -17.20
CA ILE A 396 -37.36 -14.45 -16.40
C ILE A 396 -38.49 -14.93 -15.50
N VAL A 397 -38.50 -14.44 -14.26
CA VAL A 397 -39.65 -14.52 -13.38
C VAL A 397 -40.23 -13.13 -13.18
N THR A 398 -41.54 -12.96 -13.40
CA THR A 398 -42.24 -11.70 -13.20
C THR A 398 -43.14 -11.80 -11.98
N ASN A 399 -42.98 -10.87 -11.03
CA ASN A 399 -43.96 -10.66 -9.97
C ASN A 399 -45.19 -9.96 -10.55
N LEU A 400 -46.36 -10.60 -10.50
CA LEU A 400 -47.59 -10.07 -11.06
C LEU A 400 -48.21 -8.93 -10.24
N LYS A 401 -47.94 -8.84 -8.92
CA LYS A 401 -48.42 -7.73 -8.08
C LYS A 401 -47.76 -6.41 -8.47
N GLU A 402 -46.43 -6.42 -8.61
CA GLU A 402 -45.64 -5.20 -8.84
C GLU A 402 -45.18 -5.03 -10.30
N LYS A 403 -45.45 -6.02 -11.16
CA LYS A 403 -44.92 -6.10 -12.54
C LYS A 403 -43.39 -6.04 -12.64
N LYS A 404 -42.69 -6.36 -11.54
CA LYS A 404 -41.24 -6.39 -11.45
C LYS A 404 -40.69 -7.69 -12.04
N LYS A 405 -39.65 -7.58 -12.88
CA LYS A 405 -39.01 -8.72 -13.56
C LYS A 405 -37.69 -9.06 -12.90
N PHE A 406 -37.44 -10.35 -12.71
CA PHE A 406 -36.23 -10.93 -12.13
C PHE A 406 -35.60 -11.84 -13.18
N LEU A 407 -34.32 -11.61 -13.46
CA LEU A 407 -33.53 -12.38 -14.41
C LEU A 407 -32.69 -13.41 -13.66
N LEU A 408 -32.33 -14.49 -14.35
CA LEU A 408 -31.33 -15.44 -13.86
C LEU A 408 -29.99 -14.72 -13.59
N THR A 409 -29.55 -14.72 -12.32
CA THR A 409 -28.45 -13.90 -11.82
C THR A 409 -27.08 -14.29 -12.40
N SER A 410 -26.90 -15.57 -12.69
CA SER A 410 -25.69 -16.09 -13.35
C SER A 410 -26.09 -17.10 -14.44
N PRO A 411 -25.65 -16.91 -15.69
CA PRO A 411 -25.94 -17.85 -16.76
C PRO A 411 -25.21 -19.18 -16.51
N VAL A 412 -25.91 -20.29 -16.68
CA VAL A 412 -25.35 -21.63 -16.45
C VAL A 412 -24.69 -22.13 -17.72
N LYS A 413 -23.38 -22.44 -17.65
CA LYS A 413 -22.59 -22.96 -18.77
C LYS A 413 -22.75 -24.47 -18.87
N VAL A 414 -22.98 -24.96 -20.08
CA VAL A 414 -23.10 -26.39 -20.41
C VAL A 414 -22.30 -26.72 -21.68
N VAL A 415 -21.88 -27.98 -21.82
CA VAL A 415 -21.16 -28.44 -23.02
C VAL A 415 -22.13 -29.19 -23.92
N VAL A 416 -22.30 -28.72 -25.16
CA VAL A 416 -23.11 -29.36 -26.20
C VAL A 416 -22.21 -30.11 -27.16
N MET A 417 -22.36 -31.43 -27.22
CA MET A 417 -21.63 -32.32 -28.12
C MET A 417 -22.34 -32.44 -29.47
N LYS A 418 -21.60 -32.65 -30.55
CA LYS A 418 -22.20 -33.06 -31.83
C LYS A 418 -22.59 -34.53 -31.72
N ASN A 419 -23.75 -34.88 -32.28
CA ASN A 419 -24.08 -36.28 -32.51
C ASN A 419 -23.02 -36.91 -33.42
N LYS A 420 -22.63 -38.14 -33.10
CA LYS A 420 -21.68 -38.92 -33.89
C LYS A 420 -22.28 -39.38 -35.20
#